data_AF-A0A372LJZ5-F1
#
_entry.id   AF-A0A372LJZ5-F1
#
_cell.length_a   1.000
_cell.length_b   1.000
_cell.length_c   1.000
_cell.angle_alpha   90.00
_cell.angle_beta   90.00
_cell.angle_gamma   90.00
#
_symmetry.space_group_name_H-M   'P 1'
#
loop_
_entity.id
_entity.type
_entity.pdbx_description
1 polymer ?
#
loop_
_entity_poly.entity_id
_entity_poly.type
_entity_poly.pdbx_seq_one_letter_code
_entity_poly.pdbx_strand_id
1 'polypeptide(L)'
;MWFEEGLLPSNVSPFVVAITLFDVTDVTQPKEKFSEVIGANGTSSPLNYDHRALLFNKKTGLFAFPVSIYSDVKNSEEKKLAFQGALVFTVDKTNGFTLQDRITHIEEGKLPLYEEWGTGIERLIYIGDTMFALSPSKITSHSLTDYKRTGELLLQ
;
A
#
# COMPACT_ATOMS: atom_id res chain seq x y z
N MET A 1 13.57 6.81 14.95
CA MET A 1 12.19 6.81 14.40
C MET A 1 11.31 7.09 15.59
N TRP A 2 10.88 8.34 15.74
CA TRP A 2 10.11 8.80 16.89
C TRP A 2 8.65 8.65 16.52
N PHE A 3 7.91 7.80 17.24
CA PHE A 3 6.46 7.79 17.18
C PHE A 3 5.98 8.95 18.05
N GLU A 4 5.57 10.06 17.45
CA GLU A 4 4.69 11.01 18.14
C GLU A 4 3.25 10.51 18.00
N GLU A 5 2.56 10.32 19.13
CA GLU A 5 1.15 9.91 19.25
C GLU A 5 0.15 10.96 18.72
N GLY A 6 0.48 11.71 17.67
CA GLY A 6 -0.23 12.94 17.35
C GLY A 6 -0.43 13.23 15.88
N LEU A 7 -0.92 12.30 15.06
CA LEU A 7 -1.38 12.64 13.69
C LEU A 7 -2.57 11.84 13.15
N LEU A 8 -3.22 10.98 13.94
CA LEU A 8 -4.50 10.40 13.51
C LEU A 8 -5.64 11.31 13.99
N PRO A 9 -6.55 11.77 13.11
CA PRO A 9 -7.76 12.45 13.57
C PRO A 9 -8.50 11.53 14.54
N SER A 10 -9.20 12.11 15.53
CA SER A 10 -9.75 11.40 16.70
C SER A 10 -10.76 10.28 16.38
N ASN A 11 -11.12 10.11 15.11
CA ASN A 11 -11.99 9.08 14.56
C ASN A 11 -11.25 7.92 13.85
N VAL A 12 -9.91 7.94 13.79
CA VAL A 12 -9.11 6.91 13.10
C VAL A 12 -8.48 5.97 14.13
N SER A 13 -8.81 4.68 14.02
CA SER A 13 -8.29 3.64 14.92
C SER A 13 -6.75 3.55 14.82
N PRO A 14 -6.00 3.39 15.93
CA PRO A 14 -4.53 3.39 15.93
C PRO A 14 -3.88 2.20 15.17
N PHE A 15 -4.67 1.28 14.65
CA PHE A 15 -4.20 0.04 14.00
C PHE A 15 -4.59 -0.05 12.52
N VAL A 16 -4.74 1.10 11.86
CA VAL A 16 -5.00 1.19 10.41
C VAL A 16 -3.79 1.79 9.69
N VAL A 17 -3.75 1.64 8.38
CA VAL A 17 -2.81 2.40 7.53
C VAL A 17 -3.53 3.63 6.99
N ALA A 18 -2.90 4.79 7.11
CA ALA A 18 -3.39 6.02 6.48
C ALA A 18 -2.28 6.67 5.67
N ILE A 19 -2.64 7.25 4.53
CA ILE A 19 -1.74 8.07 3.71
C ILE A 19 -2.30 9.49 3.66
N THR A 20 -1.45 10.47 3.91
CA THR A 20 -1.87 11.87 4.04
C THR A 20 -0.91 12.79 3.30
N LEU A 21 -1.46 13.70 2.49
CA LEU A 21 -0.73 14.70 1.73
C LEU A 21 -0.95 16.08 2.36
N PHE A 22 0.16 16.72 2.75
CA PHE A 22 0.17 18.03 3.39
C PHE A 22 0.67 19.12 2.43
N ASP A 23 0.04 20.29 2.49
CA ASP A 23 0.60 21.54 1.98
C ASP A 23 1.57 22.12 3.02
N VAL A 24 2.84 22.19 2.63
CA VAL A 24 3.94 22.68 3.47
C VAL A 24 4.53 23.99 2.96
N THR A 25 3.74 24.78 2.19
CA THR A 25 4.17 26.11 1.71
C THR A 25 4.54 27.04 2.87
N ASP A 26 3.83 26.93 4.00
CA ASP A 26 4.24 27.47 5.29
C ASP A 26 4.62 26.30 6.21
N VAL A 27 5.92 26.12 6.43
CA VAL A 27 6.47 25.02 7.25
C VAL A 27 6.11 25.15 8.73
N THR A 28 5.70 26.34 9.19
CA THR A 28 5.28 26.57 10.58
C THR A 28 3.83 26.15 10.80
N GLN A 29 3.04 26.03 9.72
CA GLN A 29 1.63 25.66 9.75
C GLN A 29 1.27 24.73 8.57
N PRO A 30 1.71 23.46 8.59
CA PRO A 30 1.32 22.48 7.58
C PRO A 30 -0.19 22.28 7.54
N LYS A 31 -0.77 22.18 6.33
CA LYS A 31 -2.21 21.96 6.14
C LYS A 31 -2.46 20.64 5.47
N GLU A 32 -3.26 19.77 6.08
CA GLU A 32 -3.74 18.56 5.44
C GLU A 32 -4.57 18.92 4.19
N LYS A 33 -4.24 18.31 3.04
CA LYS A 33 -4.99 18.49 1.78
C LYS A 33 -5.80 17.27 1.39
N PHE A 34 -5.20 16.09 1.53
CA PHE A 34 -5.83 14.83 1.15
C PHE A 34 -5.42 13.75 2.13
N SER A 35 -6.34 12.86 2.46
CA SER A 35 -6.11 11.74 3.35
C SER A 35 -6.93 10.55 2.90
N GLU A 36 -6.32 9.36 2.95
CA GLU A 36 -6.97 8.10 2.64
C GLU A 36 -6.68 7.11 3.78
N VAL A 37 -7.75 6.55 4.36
CA VAL A 37 -7.66 5.49 5.37
C VAL A 37 -7.83 4.15 4.66
N ILE A 38 -6.88 3.26 4.87
CA ILE A 38 -6.82 1.95 4.22
C ILE A 38 -7.15 0.88 5.25
N GLY A 39 -8.24 0.17 4.99
CA GLY A 39 -8.68 -0.97 5.79
C GLY A 39 -9.19 -0.61 7.17
N ALA A 40 -9.26 -1.63 8.02
CA ALA A 40 -9.64 -1.56 9.42
C ALA A 40 -8.48 -2.01 10.32
N ASN A 41 -8.76 -2.13 11.62
CA ASN A 41 -7.79 -2.61 12.61
C ASN A 41 -7.14 -3.93 12.17
N GLY A 42 -5.82 -3.98 12.25
CA GLY A 42 -4.99 -5.10 11.80
C GLY A 42 -4.37 -4.86 10.43
N THR A 43 -4.81 -3.82 9.72
CA THR A 43 -4.19 -3.42 8.44
C THR A 43 -2.76 -2.95 8.69
N SER A 44 -1.82 -3.54 7.97
CA SER A 44 -0.39 -3.32 8.15
C SER A 44 0.31 -3.11 6.81
N SER A 45 1.47 -2.47 6.84
CA SER A 45 2.31 -2.30 5.67
C SER A 45 3.77 -2.51 6.05
N PRO A 46 4.60 -3.11 5.17
CA PRO A 46 6.05 -3.06 5.31
C PRO A 46 6.63 -1.65 5.52
N LEU A 47 5.93 -0.59 5.10
CA LEU A 47 6.32 0.80 5.38
C LEU A 47 6.45 1.11 6.87
N ASN A 48 5.75 0.39 7.74
CA ASN A 48 5.78 0.61 9.18
C ASN A 48 7.16 0.34 9.79
N TYR A 49 7.99 -0.46 9.11
CA TYR A 49 9.34 -0.83 9.58
C TYR A 49 10.44 -0.65 8.52
N ASP A 50 10.09 -0.53 7.22
CA ASP A 50 11.02 -0.19 6.13
C ASP A 50 10.45 0.87 5.18
N HIS A 51 10.92 2.10 5.32
CA HIS A 51 10.57 3.22 4.44
C HIS A 51 10.97 3.00 2.96
N ARG A 52 11.90 2.07 2.67
CA ARG A 52 12.31 1.73 1.30
C ARG A 52 11.30 0.83 0.58
N ALA A 53 10.28 0.33 1.28
CA ALA A 53 9.16 -0.37 0.66
C ALA A 53 8.29 0.58 -0.19
N LEU A 54 8.41 1.91 0.00
CA LEU A 54 7.69 2.90 -0.80
C LEU A 54 8.36 3.04 -2.17
N LEU A 55 7.60 2.77 -3.22
CA LEU A 55 7.94 3.15 -4.57
C LEU A 55 7.30 4.51 -4.90
N PHE A 56 8.14 5.54 -5.03
CA PHE A 56 7.68 6.89 -5.39
C PHE A 56 8.44 7.45 -6.60
N ASN A 57 7.72 7.93 -7.61
CA ASN A 57 8.27 8.69 -8.73
C ASN A 57 7.51 10.02 -8.88
N LYS A 58 8.19 11.11 -8.51
CA LYS A 58 7.63 12.47 -8.57
C LYS A 58 7.22 12.91 -9.99
N LYS A 59 7.92 12.46 -11.03
CA LYS A 59 7.66 12.89 -12.42
C LYS A 59 6.34 12.32 -12.95
N THR A 60 6.06 11.06 -12.62
CA THR A 60 4.85 10.36 -13.05
C THR A 60 3.73 10.39 -12.01
N GLY A 61 4.04 10.83 -10.79
CA GLY A 61 3.12 10.74 -9.65
C GLY A 61 2.95 9.32 -9.13
N LEU A 62 3.73 8.34 -9.58
CA LEU A 62 3.62 6.95 -9.09
C LEU A 62 3.88 6.91 -7.59
N PHE A 63 2.94 6.31 -6.84
CA PHE A 63 3.02 6.09 -5.41
C PHE A 63 2.49 4.69 -5.11
N ALA A 64 3.37 3.72 -4.91
CA ALA A 64 3.00 2.33 -4.73
C ALA A 64 3.71 1.72 -3.52
N PHE A 65 3.00 0.89 -2.77
CA PHE A 65 3.55 0.26 -1.57
C PHE A 65 2.81 -1.04 -1.21
N PRO A 66 3.51 -1.98 -0.54
CA PRO A 66 2.91 -3.20 -0.05
C PRO A 66 1.96 -2.98 1.13
N VAL A 67 0.92 -3.79 1.25
CA VAL A 67 -0.07 -3.72 2.33
C VAL A 67 -0.77 -5.07 2.55
N SER A 68 -1.09 -5.36 3.81
CA SER A 68 -2.02 -6.39 4.26
C SER A 68 -3.24 -5.69 4.84
N ILE A 69 -4.39 -5.77 4.15
CA ILE A 69 -5.63 -5.07 4.51
C ILE A 69 -6.54 -6.03 5.25
N TYR A 70 -6.94 -5.64 6.45
CA TYR A 70 -7.98 -6.30 7.22
C TYR A 70 -9.29 -5.51 7.15
N SER A 71 -10.40 -6.24 7.29
CA SER A 71 -11.75 -5.67 7.41
C SER A 71 -12.42 -6.17 8.68
N ASP A 72 -13.27 -5.33 9.26
CA ASP A 72 -14.15 -5.72 10.36
C ASP A 72 -15.20 -6.73 9.90
N VAL A 73 -15.47 -7.74 10.72
CA VAL A 73 -16.60 -8.65 10.53
C VAL A 73 -17.81 -8.07 11.26
N LYS A 74 -18.95 -7.92 10.55
CA LYS A 74 -20.18 -7.40 11.16
C LYS A 74 -20.59 -8.26 12.35
N ASN A 75 -20.90 -7.60 13.47
CA ASN A 75 -21.34 -8.23 14.72
C ASN A 75 -20.32 -9.22 15.34
N SER A 76 -19.03 -9.04 15.06
CA SER A 76 -17.95 -9.82 15.66
C SER A 76 -16.76 -8.93 15.98
N GLU A 77 -15.98 -9.30 16.99
CA GLU A 77 -14.68 -8.69 17.25
C GLU A 77 -13.61 -9.20 16.27
N GLU A 78 -13.90 -10.29 15.56
CA GLU A 78 -13.01 -10.89 14.58
C GLU A 78 -12.64 -9.93 13.44
N LYS A 79 -11.41 -10.07 12.97
CA LYS A 79 -10.86 -9.41 11.78
C LYS A 79 -10.61 -10.44 10.71
N LYS A 80 -10.90 -10.08 9.47
CA LYS A 80 -10.66 -10.93 8.31
C LYS A 80 -9.68 -10.26 7.38
N LEU A 81 -8.67 -11.02 6.93
CA LEU A 81 -7.82 -10.59 5.83
C LEU A 81 -8.70 -10.37 4.59
N ALA A 82 -8.70 -9.13 4.10
CA ALA A 82 -9.47 -8.71 2.94
C ALA A 82 -8.61 -8.66 1.68
N PHE A 83 -7.31 -8.36 1.83
CA PHE A 83 -6.35 -8.30 0.74
C PHE A 83 -4.92 -8.38 1.29
N GLN A 84 -4.00 -9.01 0.56
CA GLN A 84 -2.57 -8.91 0.83
C GLN A 84 -1.85 -8.77 -0.51
N GLY A 85 -0.98 -7.76 -0.61
CA GLY A 85 -0.33 -7.42 -1.87
C GLY A 85 0.23 -6.01 -1.85
N ALA A 86 0.00 -5.25 -2.91
CA ALA A 86 0.42 -3.87 -3.05
C ALA A 86 -0.69 -3.00 -3.65
N LEU A 87 -0.75 -1.76 -3.19
CA LEU A 87 -1.59 -0.74 -3.78
C LEU A 87 -0.74 0.16 -4.67
N VAL A 88 -1.29 0.51 -5.82
CA VAL A 88 -0.66 1.41 -6.79
C VAL A 88 -1.54 2.63 -6.93
N PHE A 89 -1.02 3.79 -6.54
CA PHE A 89 -1.69 5.08 -6.70
C PHE A 89 -0.93 5.97 -7.68
N THR A 90 -1.65 6.91 -8.27
CA THR A 90 -1.06 8.18 -8.72
C THR A 90 -1.34 9.25 -7.66
N VAL A 91 -0.38 10.13 -7.41
CA VAL A 91 -0.53 11.28 -6.53
C VAL A 91 -0.26 12.59 -7.27
N ASP A 92 -1.19 13.54 -7.16
CA ASP A 92 -1.04 14.89 -7.70
C ASP A 92 -1.60 15.97 -6.74
N LYS A 93 -1.24 17.24 -7.00
CA LYS A 93 -1.58 18.37 -6.10
C LYS A 93 -3.06 18.76 -6.12
N THR A 94 -3.80 18.33 -7.13
CA THR A 94 -5.20 18.69 -7.41
C THR A 94 -6.15 17.60 -6.95
N ASN A 95 -5.86 16.33 -7.27
CA ASN A 95 -6.74 15.20 -6.96
C ASN A 95 -6.28 14.38 -5.75
N GLY A 96 -5.09 14.65 -5.20
CA GLY A 96 -4.55 13.84 -4.11
C GLY A 96 -4.17 12.46 -4.60
N PHE A 97 -4.65 11.42 -3.93
CA PHE A 97 -4.37 10.02 -4.25
C PHE A 97 -5.47 9.44 -5.15
N THR A 98 -5.10 8.77 -6.23
CA THR A 98 -6.03 8.02 -7.10
C THR A 98 -5.55 6.59 -7.24
N LEU A 99 -6.35 5.62 -6.76
CA LEU A 99 -6.01 4.20 -6.85
C LEU A 99 -6.07 3.76 -8.32
N GLN A 100 -4.96 3.22 -8.81
CA GLN A 100 -4.80 2.72 -10.18
C GLN A 100 -4.95 1.20 -10.24
N ASP A 101 -4.32 0.48 -9.31
CA ASP A 101 -4.34 -0.98 -9.31
C ASP A 101 -4.08 -1.59 -7.91
N ARG A 102 -4.44 -2.86 -7.78
CA ARG A 102 -4.15 -3.73 -6.63
C ARG A 102 -3.44 -4.99 -7.13
N ILE A 103 -2.16 -5.10 -6.82
CA ILE A 103 -1.34 -6.24 -7.25
C ILE A 103 -1.24 -7.24 -6.11
N THR A 104 -1.46 -8.51 -6.38
CA THR A 104 -1.30 -9.59 -5.38
C THR A 104 -0.60 -10.78 -6.00
N HIS A 105 0.17 -11.50 -5.18
CA HIS A 105 0.77 -12.78 -5.52
C HIS A 105 -0.07 -13.97 -5.04
N ILE A 106 -1.19 -13.70 -4.37
CA ILE A 106 -2.18 -14.69 -3.96
C ILE A 106 -3.07 -15.03 -5.17
N GLU A 107 -3.29 -16.33 -5.38
CA GLU A 107 -4.16 -16.78 -6.45
C GLU A 107 -5.63 -16.41 -6.20
N GLU A 108 -6.36 -16.17 -7.28
CA GLU A 108 -7.78 -15.84 -7.21
C GLU A 108 -8.56 -16.92 -6.46
N GLY A 109 -9.41 -16.51 -5.52
CA GLY A 109 -10.19 -17.41 -4.68
C GLY A 109 -9.39 -18.14 -3.59
N LYS A 110 -8.09 -17.87 -3.43
CA LYS A 110 -7.21 -18.53 -2.43
C LYS A 110 -6.71 -17.58 -1.35
N LEU A 111 -7.47 -16.54 -1.01
CA LEU A 111 -7.11 -15.63 0.08
C LEU A 111 -7.05 -16.41 1.41
N PRO A 112 -5.89 -16.44 2.08
CA PRO A 112 -5.73 -17.16 3.35
C PRO A 112 -6.52 -16.47 4.48
N LEU A 113 -6.70 -17.20 5.59
CA LEU A 113 -7.35 -16.64 6.79
C LEU A 113 -6.53 -15.51 7.42
N TYR A 114 -5.21 -15.59 7.31
CA TYR A 114 -4.22 -14.66 7.84
C TYR A 114 -3.15 -14.37 6.79
N GLU A 115 -2.32 -13.36 7.03
CA GLU A 115 -1.22 -12.98 6.15
C GLU A 115 -0.27 -14.16 5.90
N GLU A 116 0.07 -14.38 4.63
CA GLU A 116 1.03 -15.40 4.24
C GLU A 116 2.35 -14.76 3.84
N TRP A 117 3.44 -15.19 4.46
CA TRP A 117 4.76 -14.62 4.21
C TRP A 117 5.22 -14.86 2.76
N GLY A 118 5.06 -16.08 2.23
CA GLY A 118 5.56 -16.44 0.90
C GLY A 118 4.99 -15.59 -0.23
N THR A 119 3.70 -15.26 -0.16
CA THR A 119 2.98 -14.46 -1.17
C THR A 119 2.87 -12.98 -0.80
N GLY A 120 3.31 -12.58 0.39
CA GLY A 120 3.33 -11.18 0.79
C GLY A 120 4.28 -10.39 -0.11
N ILE A 121 3.75 -9.43 -0.88
CA ILE A 121 4.62 -8.50 -1.62
C ILE A 121 5.34 -7.64 -0.58
N GLU A 122 6.67 -7.63 -0.63
CA GLU A 122 7.51 -6.87 0.30
C GLU A 122 8.09 -5.62 -0.37
N ARG A 123 8.16 -5.60 -1.70
CA ARG A 123 8.81 -4.51 -2.46
C ARG A 123 8.19 -4.32 -3.83
N LEU A 124 8.11 -3.06 -4.25
CA LEU A 124 7.92 -2.69 -5.66
C LEU A 124 9.13 -1.90 -6.15
N ILE A 125 9.56 -2.19 -7.37
CA ILE A 125 10.60 -1.43 -8.08
C ILE A 125 10.16 -1.22 -9.54
N TYR A 126 10.82 -0.35 -10.28
CA TYR A 126 10.55 -0.21 -11.71
C TYR A 126 11.84 0.01 -12.50
N ILE A 127 11.84 -0.45 -13.76
CA ILE A 127 12.91 -0.25 -14.74
C ILE A 127 12.23 0.15 -16.06
N GLY A 128 12.54 1.34 -16.56
CA GLY A 128 11.83 1.91 -17.72
C GLY A 128 10.33 1.99 -17.46
N ASP A 129 9.53 1.39 -18.34
CA ASP A 129 8.07 1.39 -18.26
C ASP A 129 7.50 0.12 -17.61
N THR A 130 8.33 -0.66 -16.91
CA THR A 130 7.93 -1.90 -16.23
C THR A 130 8.12 -1.79 -14.73
N MET A 131 7.07 -2.07 -13.98
CA MET A 131 7.10 -2.25 -12.53
C MET A 131 7.23 -3.72 -12.19
N PHE A 132 7.96 -4.03 -11.13
CA PHE A 132 8.12 -5.38 -10.60
C PHE A 132 7.59 -5.41 -9.16
N ALA A 133 6.72 -6.37 -8.87
CA ALA A 133 6.29 -6.71 -7.52
C ALA A 133 7.05 -7.94 -7.05
N LEU A 134 7.64 -7.88 -5.86
CA LEU A 134 8.52 -8.90 -5.32
C LEU A 134 7.91 -9.46 -4.03
N SER A 135 7.71 -10.77 -3.97
CA SER A 135 7.48 -11.54 -2.74
C SER A 135 8.57 -12.60 -2.58
N PRO A 136 8.66 -13.26 -1.42
CA PRO A 136 9.59 -14.37 -1.24
C PRO A 136 9.41 -15.51 -2.26
N SER A 137 8.18 -15.77 -2.70
CA SER A 137 7.88 -16.87 -3.64
C SER A 137 7.99 -16.53 -5.12
N LYS A 138 7.84 -15.25 -5.51
CA LYS A 138 7.87 -14.87 -6.93
C LYS A 138 8.08 -13.38 -7.17
N ILE A 139 8.43 -13.08 -8.42
CA ILE A 139 8.48 -11.72 -8.97
C ILE A 139 7.50 -11.65 -10.14
N THR A 140 6.60 -10.67 -10.16
CA THR A 140 5.75 -10.39 -11.32
C THR A 140 6.12 -9.05 -11.94
N SER A 141 6.08 -8.96 -13.27
CA SER A 141 6.28 -7.71 -14.01
C SER A 141 4.94 -7.15 -14.48
N HIS A 142 4.81 -5.82 -14.48
CA HIS A 142 3.58 -5.09 -14.76
C HIS A 142 3.91 -3.86 -15.64
N SER A 143 3.10 -3.63 -16.67
CA SER A 143 3.16 -2.42 -17.50
C SER A 143 2.86 -1.17 -16.64
N LEU A 144 3.65 -0.11 -16.68
CA LEU A 144 3.31 1.15 -15.99
C LEU A 144 2.23 1.97 -16.71
N THR A 145 1.80 1.55 -17.90
CA THR A 145 0.74 2.24 -18.65
C THR A 145 -0.65 1.79 -18.21
N ASP A 146 -0.83 0.50 -17.93
CA ASP A 146 -2.13 -0.10 -17.59
C ASP A 146 -2.07 -1.12 -16.44
N TYR A 147 -0.92 -1.26 -15.79
CA TYR A 147 -0.65 -2.13 -14.63
C TYR A 147 -0.87 -3.63 -14.84
N LYS A 148 -1.21 -4.04 -16.07
CA LYS A 148 -1.39 -5.45 -16.41
C LYS A 148 -0.10 -6.22 -16.26
N ARG A 149 -0.22 -7.42 -15.68
CA ARG A 149 0.89 -8.37 -15.54
C ARG A 149 1.40 -8.79 -16.93
N THR A 150 2.69 -8.63 -17.15
CA THR A 150 3.40 -9.00 -18.38
C THR A 150 4.27 -10.24 -18.25
N GLY A 151 4.56 -10.68 -17.02
CA GLY A 151 5.43 -11.82 -16.75
C GLY A 151 5.43 -12.24 -15.28
N GLU A 152 5.99 -13.42 -15.02
CA GLU A 152 6.15 -14.01 -13.70
C GLU A 152 7.43 -14.86 -13.66
N LEU A 153 8.15 -14.78 -12.55
CA LEU A 153 9.30 -15.61 -12.22
C LEU A 153 9.09 -16.19 -10.82
N LEU A 154 9.03 -17.51 -10.71
CA LEU A 154 9.00 -18.21 -9.43
C LEU A 154 10.40 -18.23 -8.81
N LEU A 155 10.49 -17.98 -7.51
CA LEU A 155 11.72 -18.06 -6.72
C LEU A 155 11.74 -19.41 -5.99
N GLN A 156 12.89 -20.08 -6.02
CA GLN A 156 13.13 -21.39 -5.40
C GLN A 156 13.94 -21.27 -4.12
#